data_AF-A0A5M6A724-F1
#
_entry.id   AF-A0A5M6A724-F1
#
_cell.length_a   1.000
_cell.length_b   1.000
_cell.length_c   1.000
_cell.angle_alpha   90.00
_cell.angle_beta   90.00
_cell.angle_gamma   90.00
#
_symmetry.space_group_name_H-M   'P 1'
#
loop_
_entity.id
_entity.type
_entity.pdbx_description
1 polymer ?
#
loop_
_entity_poly.entity_id
_entity_poly.type
_entity_poly.pdbx_seq_one_letter_code
_entity_poly.pdbx_strand_id
1 'polypeptide(L)'
;MEEISSQDIRWKQRFQNYEKGFKRLSRAIEVVKSAPDDDLLQSGLVQTYEYTFELAWKTLKDYLTLEGFEVRSPRETIRQGFQSGYIMNGEDWLQALADRNLTTHIYDDEIIIRVLNDIFERYFFLLQDFYVSFKEKADE
;
A
#
# COMPACT_ATOMS: atom_id res chain seq x y z
N MET A 1 -26.12 5.01 22.58
CA MET A 1 -24.66 4.85 22.44
C MET A 1 -24.51 3.55 21.69
N GLU A 2 -24.40 3.63 20.36
CA GLU A 2 -24.20 2.42 19.54
C GLU A 2 -22.86 1.80 19.95
N GLU A 3 -22.86 0.50 20.24
CA GLU A 3 -21.62 -0.25 20.42
C GLU A 3 -20.85 -0.16 19.10
N ILE A 4 -19.77 0.61 19.09
CA ILE A 4 -18.80 0.60 17.99
C ILE A 4 -18.36 -0.86 17.83
N SER A 5 -18.64 -1.46 16.68
CA SER A 5 -18.39 -2.88 16.50
C SER A 5 -16.88 -3.12 16.53
N SER A 6 -16.46 -4.31 16.98
CA SER A 6 -15.03 -4.67 16.97
C SER A 6 -14.39 -4.57 15.57
N GLN A 7 -15.21 -4.62 14.50
CA GLN A 7 -14.76 -4.46 13.11
C GLN A 7 -14.50 -2.99 12.74
N ASP A 8 -15.31 -2.05 13.25
CA ASP A 8 -15.12 -0.60 13.05
C ASP A 8 -13.75 -0.13 13.58
N ILE A 9 -13.33 -0.71 14.69
CA ILE A 9 -12.05 -0.41 15.33
C ILE A 9 -10.88 -1.02 14.54
N ARG A 10 -11.07 -2.20 13.94
CA ARG A 10 -9.99 -2.99 13.36
C ARG A 10 -9.36 -2.32 12.14
N TRP A 11 -10.18 -1.83 11.21
CA TRP A 11 -9.64 -1.16 10.02
C TRP A 11 -8.97 0.16 10.39
N LYS A 12 -9.52 0.94 11.35
CA LYS A 12 -8.90 2.19 11.84
C LYS A 12 -7.55 1.92 12.51
N GLN A 13 -7.43 0.88 13.34
CA GLN A 13 -6.14 0.46 13.93
C GLN A 13 -5.14 0.03 12.87
N ARG A 14 -5.59 -0.71 11.85
CA ARG A 14 -4.71 -1.12 10.75
C ARG A 14 -4.27 0.08 9.91
N PHE A 15 -5.17 1.04 9.68
CA PHE A 15 -4.88 2.29 9.00
C PHE A 15 -3.83 3.12 9.76
N GLN A 16 -3.84 3.15 11.10
CA GLN A 16 -2.78 3.83 11.87
C GLN A 16 -1.39 3.22 11.61
N ASN A 17 -1.30 1.91 11.42
CA ASN A 17 -0.04 1.26 11.05
C ASN A 17 0.33 1.59 9.60
N TYR A 18 -0.64 1.56 8.69
CA TYR A 18 -0.47 1.99 7.32
C TYR A 18 0.05 3.44 7.24
N GLU A 19 -0.54 4.38 7.96
CA GLU A 19 -0.13 5.79 7.99
C GLU A 19 1.33 5.94 8.42
N LYS A 20 1.77 5.21 9.44
CA LYS A 20 3.18 5.20 9.86
C LYS A 20 4.07 4.64 8.76
N GLY A 21 3.64 3.58 8.08
CA GLY A 21 4.36 3.00 6.95
C GLY A 21 4.47 3.96 5.77
N PHE A 22 3.36 4.59 5.38
CA PHE A 22 3.30 5.56 4.29
C PHE A 22 4.19 6.78 4.56
N LYS A 23 4.19 7.34 5.78
CA LYS A 23 5.10 8.43 6.14
C LYS A 23 6.58 8.03 6.03
N ARG A 24 6.92 6.78 6.35
CA ARG A 24 8.28 6.25 6.15
C ARG A 24 8.59 6.08 4.66
N LEU A 25 7.62 5.62 3.86
CA LEU A 25 7.76 5.51 2.41
C LEU A 25 8.03 6.87 1.77
N SER A 26 7.25 7.90 2.10
CA SER A 26 7.48 9.26 1.59
C SER A 26 8.88 9.76 1.92
N ARG A 27 9.34 9.54 3.15
CA ARG A 27 10.72 9.88 3.55
C ARG A 27 11.77 9.05 2.79
N ALA A 28 11.53 7.76 2.59
CA ALA A 28 12.46 6.89 1.85
C ALA A 28 12.60 7.34 0.39
N ILE A 29 11.50 7.75 -0.25
CA ILE A 29 11.50 8.34 -1.59
C ILE A 29 12.40 9.58 -1.65
N GLU A 30 12.29 10.48 -0.68
CA GLU A 30 13.13 11.69 -0.59
C GLU A 30 14.61 11.35 -0.40
N VAL A 31 14.91 10.40 0.49
CA VAL A 31 16.28 9.97 0.81
C VAL A 31 16.94 9.32 -0.41
N VAL A 32 16.29 8.37 -1.07
CA VAL A 32 16.85 7.72 -2.27
C VAL A 32 17.03 8.72 -3.41
N LYS A 33 16.12 9.67 -3.60
CA LYS A 33 16.31 10.74 -4.61
C LYS A 33 17.57 11.59 -4.36
N SER A 34 18.00 11.73 -3.10
CA SER A 34 19.22 12.46 -2.76
C SER A 34 20.52 11.66 -2.94
N ALA A 35 20.42 10.34 -3.02
CA ALA A 35 21.54 9.42 -3.23
C ALA A 35 21.05 8.21 -4.07
N PRO A 36 20.76 8.42 -5.36
CA PRO A 36 20.05 7.44 -6.18
C PRO A 36 20.86 6.17 -6.47
N ASP A 37 22.18 6.22 -6.33
CA ASP A 37 23.09 5.09 -6.63
C ASP A 37 23.48 4.27 -5.37
N ASP A 38 22.91 4.58 -4.20
CA ASP A 38 23.19 3.85 -2.95
C ASP A 38 22.26 2.64 -2.82
N ASP A 39 22.84 1.44 -2.98
CA ASP A 39 22.15 0.14 -3.00
C ASP A 39 21.43 -0.19 -1.69
N LEU A 40 22.01 0.19 -0.55
CA LEU A 40 21.42 0.03 0.77
C LEU A 40 20.18 0.92 0.93
N LEU A 41 20.25 2.17 0.47
CA LEU A 41 19.10 3.08 0.51
C LEU A 41 18.00 2.63 -0.44
N GLN A 42 18.35 2.18 -1.65
CA GLN A 42 17.40 1.58 -2.60
C GLN A 42 16.69 0.36 -2.00
N SER A 43 17.44 -0.57 -1.39
CA SER A 43 16.89 -1.75 -0.70
C SER A 43 15.96 -1.33 0.45
N GLY A 44 16.34 -0.30 1.21
CA GLY A 44 15.51 0.27 2.26
C GLY A 44 14.18 0.87 1.75
N LEU A 45 14.21 1.49 0.56
CA LEU A 45 13.00 1.97 -0.12
C LEU A 45 12.10 0.81 -0.56
N VAL A 46 12.66 -0.22 -1.20
CA VAL A 46 11.88 -1.41 -1.60
C VAL A 46 11.22 -2.06 -0.39
N GLN A 47 11.98 -2.32 0.67
CA GLN A 47 11.44 -2.91 1.90
C GLN A 47 10.33 -2.06 2.50
N THR A 48 10.50 -0.73 2.44
CA THR A 48 9.51 0.22 2.94
C THR A 48 8.24 0.24 2.11
N TYR A 49 8.36 0.15 0.79
CA TYR A 49 7.24 -0.03 -0.11
C TYR A 49 6.47 -1.32 0.19
N GLU A 50 7.17 -2.46 0.32
CA GLU A 50 6.54 -3.77 0.54
C GLU A 50 5.62 -3.81 1.76
N TYR A 51 6.12 -3.41 2.94
CA TYR A 51 5.30 -3.46 4.15
C TYR A 51 4.18 -2.41 4.09
N THR A 52 4.38 -1.29 3.38
CA THR A 52 3.36 -0.25 3.24
C THR A 52 2.22 -0.73 2.34
N PHE A 53 2.54 -1.35 1.20
CA PHE A 53 1.57 -1.97 0.32
C PHE A 53 0.79 -3.09 1.02
N GLU A 54 1.49 -3.93 1.80
CA GLU A 54 0.88 -5.00 2.59
C GLU A 54 -0.13 -4.45 3.61
N LEU A 55 0.21 -3.36 4.29
CA LEU A 55 -0.70 -2.67 5.21
C LEU A 55 -1.89 -2.04 4.47
N ALA A 56 -1.69 -1.51 3.26
CA ALA A 56 -2.73 -0.86 2.47
C ALA A 56 -3.83 -1.85 2.08
N TRP A 57 -3.49 -2.95 1.38
CA TRP A 57 -4.50 -3.91 0.94
C TRP A 57 -5.16 -4.60 2.15
N LYS A 58 -4.44 -4.83 3.24
CA LYS A 58 -5.03 -5.35 4.46
C LYS A 58 -6.00 -4.35 5.10
N THR A 59 -5.73 -3.05 5.05
CA THR A 59 -6.66 -2.02 5.55
C THR A 59 -7.92 -2.00 4.71
N LEU A 60 -7.78 -2.00 3.38
CA LEU A 60 -8.88 -2.11 2.44
C LEU A 60 -9.72 -3.37 2.69
N LYS A 61 -9.09 -4.52 2.96
CA LYS A 61 -9.78 -5.77 3.30
C LYS A 61 -10.67 -5.63 4.52
N ASP A 62 -10.14 -5.07 5.61
CA ASP A 62 -10.91 -4.92 6.85
C ASP A 62 -12.06 -3.93 6.64
N TYR A 63 -11.84 -2.85 5.90
CA TYR A 63 -12.88 -1.87 5.57
C TYR A 63 -13.98 -2.47 4.68
N LEU A 64 -13.63 -3.21 3.63
CA LEU A 64 -14.59 -3.95 2.81
C LEU A 64 -15.40 -4.95 3.63
N THR A 65 -14.77 -5.62 4.59
CA THR A 65 -15.47 -6.55 5.49
C THR A 65 -16.51 -5.82 6.34
N LEU A 66 -16.16 -4.62 6.84
CA LEU A 66 -17.08 -3.76 7.58
C LEU A 66 -18.27 -3.32 6.71
N GLU A 67 -18.02 -2.96 5.45
CA GLU A 67 -19.05 -2.58 4.47
C GLU A 67 -19.90 -3.80 4.00
N GLY A 68 -19.67 -4.99 4.55
CA GLY A 68 -20.47 -6.20 4.29
C GLY A 68 -19.99 -7.08 3.15
N PHE A 69 -18.81 -6.80 2.57
CA PHE A 69 -18.23 -7.63 1.51
C PHE A 69 -17.43 -8.82 2.07
N GLU A 70 -17.61 -10.00 1.47
CA GLU A 70 -16.75 -11.15 1.73
C GLU A 70 -15.56 -11.20 0.76
N VAL A 71 -14.38 -10.76 1.21
CA VAL A 71 -13.12 -10.85 0.45
C VAL A 71 -12.08 -11.70 1.18
N ARG A 72 -11.47 -12.66 0.49
CA ARG A 72 -10.62 -13.69 1.12
C ARG A 72 -9.14 -13.50 0.78
N SER A 73 -8.82 -13.03 -0.43
CA SER A 73 -7.45 -12.83 -0.90
C SER A 73 -7.08 -11.36 -1.17
N PRO A 74 -5.78 -11.00 -1.28
CA PRO A 74 -5.37 -9.66 -1.69
C PRO A 74 -5.93 -9.26 -3.06
N ARG A 75 -5.93 -10.21 -4.01
CA ARG A 75 -6.46 -10.00 -5.36
C ARG A 75 -7.97 -9.71 -5.36
N GLU A 76 -8.74 -10.48 -4.59
CA GLU A 76 -10.18 -10.22 -4.42
C GLU A 76 -10.43 -8.88 -3.74
N THR A 77 -9.65 -8.56 -2.71
CA THR A 77 -9.74 -7.29 -1.99
C THR A 77 -9.53 -6.10 -2.92
N ILE A 78 -8.49 -6.13 -3.75
CA ILE A 78 -8.19 -5.06 -4.72
C ILE A 78 -9.32 -4.94 -5.75
N ARG A 79 -9.77 -6.06 -6.32
CA ARG A 79 -10.87 -6.04 -7.31
C ARG A 79 -12.15 -5.47 -6.73
N GLN A 80 -12.54 -5.94 -5.54
CA GLN A 80 -13.74 -5.45 -4.86
C GLN A 80 -13.59 -3.98 -4.48
N GLY A 81 -12.44 -3.56 -3.95
CA GLY A 81 -12.18 -2.17 -3.59
C GLY A 81 -12.29 -1.23 -4.80
N PHE A 82 -11.81 -1.66 -5.96
CA PHE A 82 -11.95 -0.92 -7.21
C PHE A 82 -13.42 -0.88 -7.68
N GLN A 83 -14.12 -2.02 -7.68
CA GLN A 83 -15.52 -2.10 -8.07
C GLN A 83 -16.45 -1.27 -7.18
N SER A 84 -16.15 -1.19 -5.88
CA SER A 84 -16.88 -0.38 -4.91
C SER A 84 -16.44 1.08 -4.87
N GLY A 85 -15.43 1.48 -5.65
CA GLY A 85 -14.94 2.86 -5.72
C GLY A 85 -14.12 3.33 -4.52
N TYR A 86 -13.64 2.43 -3.65
CA TYR A 86 -12.78 2.78 -2.52
C TYR A 86 -11.30 2.94 -2.90
N ILE A 87 -10.90 2.39 -4.05
CA ILE A 87 -9.61 2.65 -4.68
C ILE A 87 -9.79 2.91 -6.17
N MET A 88 -8.87 3.69 -6.74
CA MET A 88 -8.78 3.93 -8.18
C MET A 88 -7.68 3.06 -8.81
N ASN A 89 -7.61 3.02 -10.14
CA ASN A 89 -6.54 2.34 -10.89
C ASN A 89 -6.34 0.87 -10.48
N GLY A 90 -7.43 0.08 -10.48
CA GLY A 90 -7.41 -1.32 -10.03
C GLY A 90 -6.39 -2.20 -10.77
N GLU A 91 -6.11 -1.90 -12.05
CA GLU A 91 -5.09 -2.62 -12.83
C GLU A 91 -3.68 -2.39 -12.27
N ASP A 92 -3.32 -1.14 -11.95
CA ASP A 92 -2.02 -0.81 -11.37
C ASP A 92 -1.84 -1.42 -9.97
N TRP A 93 -2.91 -1.48 -9.17
CA TRP A 93 -2.90 -2.20 -7.89
C TRP A 93 -2.68 -3.70 -8.06
N LEU A 94 -3.29 -4.31 -9.07
CA LEU A 94 -3.09 -5.73 -9.38
C LEU A 94 -1.68 -6.00 -9.89
N GLN A 95 -1.11 -5.07 -10.66
CA GLN A 95 0.27 -5.14 -11.12
C GLN A 95 1.24 -4.99 -9.94
N ALA A 96 1.02 -4.02 -9.05
CA ALA A 96 1.78 -3.85 -7.80
C ALA A 96 1.76 -5.12 -6.93
N LEU A 97 0.60 -5.79 -6.84
CA LEU A 97 0.47 -7.07 -6.14
C LEU A 97 1.28 -8.18 -6.81
N ALA A 98 1.32 -8.23 -8.15
CA ALA A 98 2.08 -9.23 -8.89
C ALA A 98 3.60 -9.00 -8.78
N ASP A 99 4.03 -7.74 -8.84
CA ASP A 99 5.44 -7.34 -8.78
C ASP A 99 6.06 -7.51 -7.39
N ARG A 100 5.27 -7.76 -6.35
CA ARG A 100 5.78 -8.15 -5.01
C ARG A 100 6.60 -9.44 -5.02
N ASN A 101 6.52 -10.26 -6.06
CA ASN A 101 7.42 -11.42 -6.20
C ASN A 101 8.78 -11.04 -6.79
N LEU A 102 8.89 -9.88 -7.45
CA LEU A 102 10.15 -9.38 -8.00
C LEU A 102 11.05 -8.79 -6.91
N THR A 103 10.45 -8.29 -5.83
CA THR A 103 11.19 -7.67 -4.73
C THR A 103 12.11 -8.64 -3.97
N THR A 104 11.87 -9.96 -4.06
CA THR A 104 12.79 -10.97 -3.52
C THR A 104 14.04 -11.17 -4.36
N HIS A 105 14.08 -10.60 -5.57
CA HIS A 105 15.18 -10.70 -6.53
C HIS A 105 15.93 -9.37 -6.69
N ILE A 106 15.78 -8.42 -5.76
CA ILE A 106 16.44 -7.09 -5.84
C ILE A 106 17.97 -7.11 -5.72
N TYR A 107 18.58 -8.28 -5.52
CA TYR A 107 20.03 -8.44 -5.68
C TYR A 107 20.47 -8.42 -7.15
N ASP A 108 19.52 -8.48 -8.09
CA ASP A 108 19.73 -8.34 -9.53
C ASP A 108 19.51 -6.88 -9.94
N ASP A 109 20.52 -6.28 -10.58
CA ASP A 109 20.55 -4.87 -10.96
C ASP A 109 19.39 -4.49 -11.90
N GLU A 110 19.01 -5.37 -12.84
CA GLU A 110 17.91 -5.08 -13.77
C GLU A 110 16.56 -5.08 -13.05
N ILE A 111 16.41 -5.98 -12.08
CA ILE A 111 15.18 -6.12 -11.30
C ILE A 111 15.02 -4.95 -10.33
N ILE A 112 16.07 -4.56 -9.60
CA ILE A 112 15.97 -3.44 -8.65
C ILE A 112 15.67 -2.13 -9.38
N ILE A 113 16.30 -1.86 -10.53
CA ILE A 113 16.02 -0.66 -11.35
C ILE A 113 14.55 -0.63 -11.76
N ARG A 114 14.01 -1.75 -12.24
CA ARG A 114 12.60 -1.85 -12.63
C ARG A 114 11.67 -1.58 -11.44
N VAL A 115 11.90 -2.24 -10.31
CA VAL A 115 11.08 -2.08 -9.10
C VAL A 115 11.12 -0.65 -8.60
N LEU A 116 12.30 -0.01 -8.58
CA LEU A 116 12.45 1.38 -8.16
C LEU A 116 11.67 2.32 -9.08
N ASN A 117 11.78 2.17 -10.41
CA ASN A 117 11.01 2.98 -11.36
C ASN A 117 9.51 2.83 -11.12
N ASP A 118 9.02 1.60 -10.96
CA ASP A 118 7.60 1.34 -10.71
C ASP A 118 7.13 1.96 -9.37
N ILE A 119 7.97 1.93 -8.33
CA ILE A 119 7.71 2.59 -7.05
C ILE A 119 7.62 4.12 -7.22
N PHE A 120 8.61 4.73 -7.89
CA PHE A 120 8.68 6.19 -8.03
C PHE A 120 7.57 6.76 -8.93
N GLU A 121 7.20 6.05 -9.99
CA GLU A 121 6.32 6.57 -11.04
C GLU A 121 4.86 6.16 -10.86
N ARG A 122 4.59 5.01 -10.22
CA ARG A 122 3.23 4.46 -10.12
C ARG A 122 2.84 4.15 -8.68
N TYR A 123 3.56 3.24 -8.02
CA TYR A 123 3.05 2.62 -6.79
C TYR A 123 3.03 3.56 -5.60
N PHE A 124 3.96 4.52 -5.52
CA PHE A 124 3.90 5.57 -4.51
C PHE A 124 2.58 6.36 -4.58
N PHE A 125 2.14 6.74 -5.79
CA PHE A 125 0.93 7.54 -5.97
C PHE A 125 -0.35 6.74 -5.65
N LEU A 126 -0.40 5.45 -5.99
CA LEU A 126 -1.51 4.58 -5.56
C LEU A 126 -1.68 4.55 -4.04
N LEU A 127 -0.56 4.45 -3.31
CA LEU A 127 -0.54 4.45 -1.85
C LEU A 127 -0.86 5.85 -1.31
N GLN A 128 -0.41 6.90 -1.97
CA GLN A 128 -0.76 8.28 -1.60
C GLN A 128 -2.26 8.53 -1.71
N ASP A 129 -2.88 8.16 -2.81
CA ASP A 129 -4.33 8.31 -3.02
C ASP A 129 -5.12 7.52 -1.97
N PHE A 130 -4.70 6.28 -1.69
CA PHE A 130 -5.29 5.48 -0.62
C PHE A 130 -5.14 6.15 0.75
N TYR A 131 -3.97 6.73 1.04
CA TYR A 131 -3.73 7.45 2.29
C TYR A 131 -4.69 8.63 2.45
N VAL A 132 -4.83 9.47 1.45
CA VAL A 132 -5.74 10.63 1.49
C VAL A 132 -7.17 10.18 1.71
N SER A 133 -7.67 9.24 0.89
CA SER A 133 -9.05 8.77 0.97
C SER A 133 -9.39 8.11 2.31
N PHE A 134 -8.51 7.26 2.83
CA PHE A 134 -8.77 6.56 4.10
C PHE A 134 -8.51 7.44 5.32
N LYS A 135 -7.70 8.49 5.20
CA LYS A 135 -7.51 9.47 6.27
C LYS A 135 -8.80 10.24 6.53
N GLU A 136 -9.47 10.71 5.46
CA GLU A 136 -10.76 11.37 5.54
C GLU A 136 -11.80 10.48 6.23
N LYS A 137 -11.93 9.23 5.78
CA LYS A 137 -12.83 8.22 6.38
C LYS A 137 -12.53 7.90 7.85
N ALA A 138 -11.27 7.96 8.25
CA ALA A 138 -10.88 7.61 9.62
C ALA A 138 -11.21 8.73 10.61
N ASP A 139 -11.21 9.97 10.12
CA ASP A 139 -11.48 11.19 10.89
C ASP A 139 -12.99 11.53 10.96
N GLU A 140 -13.82 10.89 10.12
CA GLU A 140 -15.29 10.75 10.28
C GLU A 140 -15.67 9.83 11.44
#